data_AF-A0A852DJJ4-F1
#
_entry.id   AF-A0A852DJJ4-F1
#
_cell.length_a   1.000
_cell.length_b   1.000
_cell.length_c   1.000
_cell.angle_alpha   90.00
_cell.angle_beta   90.00
_cell.angle_gamma   90.00
#
_symmetry.space_group_name_H-M   'P 1'
#
loop_
_entity.id
_entity.type
_entity.pdbx_description
1 polymer ?
#
loop_
_entity_poly.entity_id
_entity_poly.type
_entity_poly.pdbx_seq_one_letter_code
_entity_poly.pdbx_strand_id
1 'polypeptide(L)'
;MVNEKHTGTLLVQLGPKLQAQPEQLLRQRRGHDERPEYLVRWSVVSSEERAAGGSSACSGDAKAENISLWMSAEEVCASCPALLAQTRPLAADKAPPDKAPLDEASLLEMKADVRSLVRRAGRQVAEAGSPECSILSTVHVLGAYASIGSLAGAFREAGALELLTAMLCHRERRIRRGAGEMLRALGAHDAGIWAHVLLSLSQQDGIEQHMDFDSRCTLLELFAEITSSAEPCMSFEGIHLPQV
;
A
#
# COMPACT_ATOMS: atom_id res chain seq x y z
N MET A 1 23.38 -3.52 33.52
CA MET A 1 22.79 -2.31 32.90
C MET A 1 21.58 -1.93 33.72
N VAL A 2 21.64 -0.82 34.46
CA VAL A 2 20.54 -0.38 35.35
C VAL A 2 19.66 0.55 34.53
N ASN A 3 18.47 0.09 34.15
CA ASN A 3 17.47 0.91 33.47
C ASN A 3 16.75 1.75 34.54
N GLU A 4 17.04 3.06 34.61
CA GLU A 4 16.34 3.98 35.49
C GLU A 4 14.94 4.26 34.98
N LYS A 5 13.94 3.93 35.78
CA LYS A 5 12.51 4.16 35.50
C LYS A 5 12.11 5.55 36.01
N HIS A 6 12.22 6.56 35.16
CA HIS A 6 11.55 7.84 35.39
C HIS A 6 10.25 7.88 34.59
N THR A 7 9.12 7.99 35.30
CA THR A 7 7.80 8.28 34.72
C THR A 7 7.24 7.19 33.78
N GLY A 8 7.31 5.93 34.18
CA GLY A 8 6.55 4.83 33.55
C GLY A 8 6.97 4.44 32.12
N THR A 9 7.96 5.12 31.55
CA THR A 9 8.50 4.87 30.21
C THR A 9 9.94 4.38 30.33
N LEU A 10 10.26 3.26 29.69
CA LEU A 10 11.57 2.62 29.78
C LEU A 10 12.56 3.35 28.87
N LEU A 11 13.55 4.01 29.48
CA LEU A 11 14.67 4.64 28.79
C LEU A 11 15.75 3.60 28.52
N VAL A 12 16.04 3.35 27.24
CA VAL A 12 17.06 2.37 26.83
C VAL A 12 18.37 3.13 26.57
N GLN A 13 19.43 2.79 27.32
CA GLN A 13 20.77 3.33 27.06
C GLN A 13 21.41 2.60 25.89
N LEU A 14 21.64 3.32 24.78
CA LEU A 14 22.31 2.79 23.58
C LEU A 14 23.83 3.01 23.62
N GLY A 15 24.31 3.86 24.52
CA GLY A 15 25.74 4.13 24.73
C GLY A 15 25.97 5.12 25.87
N PRO A 16 27.24 5.48 26.18
CA PRO A 16 27.60 6.32 27.33
C PRO A 16 26.98 7.73 27.30
N LYS A 17 26.46 8.19 26.15
CA LYS A 17 25.80 9.50 25.98
C LYS A 17 24.52 9.44 25.14
N LEU A 18 23.99 8.26 24.81
CA LEU A 18 22.84 8.11 23.90
C LEU A 18 21.72 7.34 24.60
N GLN A 19 20.53 7.94 24.64
CA GLN A 19 19.34 7.33 25.22
C GLN A 19 18.22 7.30 24.20
N ALA A 20 17.56 6.15 24.07
CA ALA A 20 16.35 6.01 23.26
C ALA A 20 15.13 6.08 24.19
N GLN A 21 14.18 6.94 23.84
CA GLN A 21 12.87 7.03 24.48
C GLN A 21 11.79 6.69 23.45
N PRO A 22 10.78 5.89 23.82
CA PRO A 22 9.68 5.58 22.93
C PRO A 22 8.77 6.81 22.84
N GLU A 23 8.49 7.23 21.61
CA GLU A 23 7.81 8.48 21.32
C GLU A 23 6.38 8.23 20.84
N GLN A 24 6.21 7.29 19.89
CA GLN A 24 4.91 7.07 19.26
C GLN A 24 4.73 5.64 18.76
N LEU A 25 3.53 5.09 18.94
CA LEU A 25 3.11 3.88 18.26
C LEU A 25 2.56 4.25 16.88
N LEU A 26 3.23 3.79 15.82
CA LEU A 26 2.93 4.20 14.45
C LEU A 26 1.93 3.27 13.76
N ARG A 27 2.09 1.95 13.94
CA ARG A 27 1.31 0.93 13.22
C ARG A 27 1.14 -0.34 14.07
N GLN A 28 0.09 -1.08 13.77
CA GLN A 28 -0.17 -2.41 14.33
C GLN A 28 -0.29 -3.41 13.18
N ARG A 29 0.32 -4.60 13.34
CA ARG A 29 0.16 -5.74 12.43
C ARG A 29 -0.15 -7.01 13.21
N ARG A 30 -0.60 -8.04 12.52
CA ARG A 30 -0.61 -9.40 13.07
C ARG A 30 0.75 -10.03 12.79
N GLY A 31 1.47 -10.39 13.84
CA GLY A 31 2.73 -11.10 13.76
C GLY A 31 2.55 -12.57 13.37
N HIS A 32 3.67 -13.27 13.24
CA HIS A 32 3.75 -14.67 12.79
C HIS A 32 2.88 -15.63 13.64
N ASP A 33 2.69 -15.33 14.92
CA ASP A 33 1.95 -16.17 15.87
C ASP A 33 0.47 -15.75 16.05
N GLU A 34 -0.09 -15.01 15.08
CA GLU A 34 -1.38 -14.28 15.16
C GLU A 34 -1.48 -13.23 16.29
N ARG A 35 -0.41 -13.05 17.06
CA ARG A 35 -0.33 -12.04 18.12
C ARG A 35 -0.13 -10.64 17.53
N PRO A 36 -0.70 -9.58 18.12
CA PRO A 36 -0.50 -8.23 17.61
C PRO A 36 0.93 -7.75 17.89
N GLU A 37 1.58 -7.26 16.84
CA GLU A 37 2.87 -6.56 16.88
C GLU A 37 2.65 -5.08 16.59
N TYR A 38 3.45 -4.23 17.22
CA TYR A 38 3.33 -2.78 17.14
C TYR A 38 4.66 -2.17 16.71
N LEU A 39 4.60 -1.27 15.73
CA LEU A 39 5.75 -0.49 15.30
C LEU A 39 5.85 0.74 16.21
N VAL A 40 6.87 0.77 17.06
CA VAL A 40 7.13 1.88 17.98
C VAL A 40 8.27 2.72 17.42
N ARG A 41 8.04 4.03 17.31
CA ARG A 41 9.08 5.02 17.01
C ARG A 41 9.76 5.43 18.31
N TRP A 42 11.08 5.39 18.29
CA TRP A 42 11.96 5.78 19.37
C TRP A 42 12.80 6.96 18.93
N SER A 43 12.80 8.04 19.71
CA SER A 43 13.70 9.16 19.50
C SER A 43 15.01 8.90 20.25
N VAL A 44 16.14 8.94 19.55
CA VAL A 44 17.47 8.87 20.16
C VAL A 44 17.89 10.28 20.54
N VAL A 45 18.10 10.50 21.84
CA VAL A 45 18.50 11.79 22.40
C VAL A 45 19.93 11.68 22.91
N SER A 46 20.77 12.64 22.52
CA SER A 46 22.11 12.77 23.08
C SER A 46 22.04 13.46 24.45
N SER A 47 22.81 12.96 25.42
CA SER A 47 22.81 13.47 26.79
C SER A 47 23.35 14.91 26.91
N GLU A 48 24.03 15.44 25.88
CA GLU A 48 24.64 16.78 25.89
C GLU A 48 23.60 17.90 25.69
N GLU A 49 22.45 17.59 25.10
CA GLU A 49 21.41 18.58 24.77
C GLU A 49 20.51 18.93 25.98
N ARG A 50 20.48 18.09 27.01
CA ARG A 50 19.66 18.32 28.22
C ARG A 50 20.29 19.27 29.25
N ALA A 51 21.58 19.58 29.15
CA ALA A 51 22.28 20.40 30.14
C ALA A 51 22.30 21.91 29.83
N ALA A 52 21.96 22.32 28.61
CA ALA A 52 22.09 23.72 28.17
C ALA A 52 20.73 24.44 28.14
N GLY A 53 20.20 24.76 29.32
CA GLY A 53 19.28 25.89 29.44
C GLY A 53 20.04 27.19 29.18
N GLY A 54 20.06 27.68 27.94
CA GLY A 54 20.61 29.01 27.65
C GLY A 54 21.10 29.24 26.23
N SER A 55 20.25 29.87 25.42
CA SER A 55 20.55 30.82 24.35
C SER A 55 21.86 30.64 23.54
N SER A 56 21.73 30.08 22.32
CA SER A 56 22.56 30.51 21.19
C SER A 56 21.82 30.25 19.88
N ALA A 57 21.58 31.30 19.11
CA ALA A 57 21.02 31.25 17.78
C ALA A 57 22.04 30.66 16.81
N CYS A 58 21.76 29.47 16.27
CA CYS A 58 22.24 29.07 14.94
C CYS A 58 21.29 28.02 14.37
N SER A 59 20.64 28.35 13.26
CA SER A 59 19.78 27.47 12.51
C SER A 59 20.61 26.33 11.89
N GLY A 60 20.44 25.13 12.45
CA GLY A 60 20.83 23.87 11.85
C GLY A 60 19.89 22.82 12.43
N ASP A 61 19.06 22.24 11.57
CA ASP A 61 18.06 21.21 11.86
C ASP A 61 18.69 20.06 12.68
N ALA A 62 18.62 20.11 14.01
CA ALA A 62 19.04 19.03 14.90
C ALA A 62 17.98 17.92 14.83
N LYS A 63 18.02 17.21 13.70
CA LYS A 63 17.11 16.11 13.38
C LYS A 63 17.31 15.01 14.42
N ALA A 64 16.41 14.93 15.40
CA ALA A 64 16.35 13.81 16.32
C ALA A 64 16.36 12.49 15.52
N GLU A 65 17.39 11.67 15.71
CA GLU A 65 17.51 10.39 15.02
C GLU A 65 16.42 9.47 15.55
N ASN A 66 15.50 9.09 14.66
CA ASN A 66 14.37 8.25 15.01
C ASN A 66 14.62 6.82 14.52
N ILE A 67 14.50 5.86 15.43
CA ILE A 67 14.58 4.42 15.13
C ILE A 67 13.17 3.84 15.31
N SER A 68 12.70 3.06 14.34
CA SER A 68 11.42 2.37 14.45
C SER A 68 11.65 0.88 14.64
N LEU A 69 11.01 0.28 15.64
CA LEU A 69 11.17 -1.14 15.99
C LEU A 69 9.81 -1.81 16.14
N TRP A 70 9.65 -2.99 15.54
CA TRP A 70 8.50 -3.85 15.78
C TRP A 70 8.67 -4.57 17.12
N MET A 71 7.64 -4.48 17.96
CA MET A 71 7.63 -5.06 19.30
C MET A 71 6.30 -5.79 19.52
N SER A 72 6.35 -6.90 20.24
CA SER A 72 5.14 -7.62 20.65
C SER A 72 4.31 -6.82 21.67
N ALA A 73 3.04 -7.16 21.82
CA ALA A 73 2.17 -6.56 22.83
C ALA A 73 2.76 -6.58 24.24
N GLU A 74 3.44 -7.67 24.62
CA GLU A 74 4.05 -7.85 25.93
C GLU A 74 5.27 -6.92 26.11
N GLU A 75 6.11 -6.79 25.09
CA GLU A 75 7.29 -5.91 25.11
C GLU A 75 6.91 -4.42 25.13
N VAL A 76 5.85 -4.04 24.40
CA VAL A 76 5.32 -2.67 24.45
C VAL A 76 4.69 -2.37 25.81
N CYS A 77 3.95 -3.31 26.41
CA CYS A 77 3.44 -3.16 27.78
C CYS A 77 4.56 -2.97 28.80
N ALA A 78 5.68 -3.67 28.63
CA ALA A 78 6.84 -3.56 29.51
C ALA A 78 7.62 -2.26 29.31
N SER A 79 7.68 -1.76 28.08
CA SER A 79 8.57 -0.65 27.70
C SER A 79 7.89 0.72 27.67
N CYS A 80 6.62 0.78 27.26
CA CYS A 80 5.86 2.02 27.11
C CYS A 80 4.34 1.80 27.35
N PRO A 81 3.94 1.42 28.58
CA PRO A 81 2.54 1.17 28.93
C PRO A 81 1.63 2.39 28.70
N ALA A 82 2.16 3.61 28.79
CA ALA A 82 1.41 4.85 28.55
C ALA A 82 1.02 5.06 27.07
N LEU A 83 1.79 4.51 26.13
CA LEU A 83 1.47 4.60 24.70
C LEU A 83 0.31 3.65 24.33
N LEU A 84 0.27 2.46 24.92
CA LEU A 84 -0.84 1.52 24.78
C LEU A 84 -2.12 2.00 25.46
N ALA A 85 -2.02 2.74 26.57
CA ALA A 85 -3.19 3.32 27.23
C ALA A 85 -3.91 4.38 26.37
N GLN A 86 -3.16 5.11 25.53
CA GLN A 86 -3.72 6.03 24.53
C GLN A 86 -4.34 5.30 23.33
N THR A 87 -3.93 4.05 23.09
CA THR A 87 -4.50 3.16 22.06
C THR A 87 -5.48 2.15 22.61
N ARG A 88 -5.90 2.25 23.89
CA ARG A 88 -6.94 1.40 24.44
C ARG A 88 -8.22 1.76 23.68
N PRO A 89 -8.76 0.88 22.83
CA PRO A 89 -10.05 1.13 22.23
C PRO A 89 -11.02 1.19 23.40
N LEU A 90 -11.85 2.24 23.44
CA LEU A 90 -13.17 2.12 24.03
C LEU A 90 -13.71 0.76 23.59
N ALA A 91 -13.83 -0.15 24.54
CA ALA A 91 -14.30 -1.50 24.26
C ALA A 91 -15.62 -1.38 23.51
N ALA A 92 -15.68 -2.06 22.37
CA ALA A 92 -16.86 -2.75 21.88
C ALA A 92 -18.17 -1.95 21.96
N ASP A 93 -18.34 -0.96 21.07
CA ASP A 93 -19.55 -0.88 20.24
C ASP A 93 -19.42 0.26 19.24
N LYS A 94 -18.52 0.11 18.27
CA LYS A 94 -18.74 0.68 16.94
C LYS A 94 -18.21 -0.31 15.93
N ALA A 95 -19.14 -1.16 15.47
CA ALA A 95 -19.11 -1.64 14.10
C ALA A 95 -18.58 -0.52 13.17
N PRO A 96 -17.81 -0.86 12.12
CA PRO A 96 -17.54 0.10 11.05
C PRO A 96 -18.88 0.77 10.72
N PRO A 97 -18.94 2.11 10.53
CA PRO A 97 -20.21 2.79 10.27
C PRO A 97 -20.91 1.95 9.22
N ASP A 98 -22.06 1.38 9.57
CA ASP A 98 -22.79 0.43 8.74
C ASP A 98 -22.68 0.95 7.32
N LYS A 99 -21.82 0.31 6.51
CA LYS A 99 -22.06 0.30 5.08
C LYS A 99 -23.37 -0.43 5.06
N ALA A 100 -24.47 0.33 5.03
CA ALA A 100 -25.81 -0.22 4.86
C ALA A 100 -25.62 -1.39 3.89
N PRO A 101 -25.92 -2.63 4.31
CA PRO A 101 -25.53 -3.81 3.57
C PRO A 101 -25.96 -3.54 2.15
N LEU A 102 -24.97 -3.46 1.25
CA LEU A 102 -25.23 -3.11 -0.13
C LEU A 102 -26.22 -4.17 -0.58
N ASP A 103 -27.45 -3.75 -0.88
CA ASP A 103 -28.53 -4.68 -1.15
C ASP A 103 -28.02 -5.67 -2.21
N GLU A 104 -28.18 -6.97 -1.96
CA GLU A 104 -27.65 -8.01 -2.85
C GLU A 104 -28.15 -7.81 -4.28
N ALA A 105 -29.37 -7.25 -4.42
CA ALA A 105 -29.93 -6.83 -5.70
C ALA A 105 -29.12 -5.68 -6.34
N SER A 106 -28.76 -4.63 -5.59
CA SER A 106 -27.92 -3.53 -6.09
C SER A 106 -26.52 -3.99 -6.44
N LEU A 107 -25.92 -4.91 -5.66
CA LEU A 107 -24.61 -5.46 -5.98
C LEU A 107 -24.65 -6.26 -7.29
N LEU A 108 -25.72 -7.05 -7.52
CA LEU A 108 -25.92 -7.78 -8.77
C LEU A 108 -26.09 -6.85 -9.97
N GLU A 109 -26.82 -5.75 -9.80
CA GLU A 109 -26.97 -4.72 -10.83
C GLU A 109 -25.60 -4.10 -11.18
N MET A 110 -24.81 -3.71 -10.17
CA MET A 110 -23.47 -3.18 -10.39
C MET A 110 -22.55 -4.21 -11.09
N LYS A 111 -22.64 -5.49 -10.74
CA LYS A 111 -21.89 -6.57 -11.44
C LYS A 111 -22.33 -6.68 -12.90
N ALA A 112 -23.62 -6.56 -13.19
CA ALA A 112 -24.12 -6.56 -14.57
C ALA A 112 -23.64 -5.32 -15.34
N ASP A 113 -23.63 -4.16 -14.70
CA ASP A 113 -23.15 -2.92 -15.29
C ASP A 113 -21.64 -2.97 -15.58
N VAL A 114 -20.82 -3.47 -14.64
CA VAL A 114 -19.38 -3.74 -14.88
C VAL A 114 -19.19 -4.57 -16.15
N ARG A 115 -19.95 -5.68 -16.31
CA ARG A 115 -19.85 -6.52 -17.52
C ARG A 115 -20.24 -5.75 -18.79
N SER A 116 -21.26 -4.91 -18.73
CA SER A 116 -21.69 -4.07 -19.86
C SER A 116 -20.63 -3.03 -20.23
N LEU A 117 -20.11 -2.32 -19.24
CA LEU A 117 -19.10 -1.27 -19.38
C LEU A 117 -17.78 -1.83 -19.88
N VAL A 118 -17.30 -2.97 -19.36
CA VAL A 118 -16.07 -3.62 -19.86
C VAL A 118 -16.22 -4.02 -21.32
N ARG A 119 -17.35 -4.64 -21.70
CA ARG A 119 -17.63 -4.96 -23.11
C ARG A 119 -17.72 -3.72 -23.99
N ARG A 120 -18.32 -2.65 -23.47
CA ARG A 120 -18.42 -1.36 -24.18
C ARG A 120 -17.04 -0.75 -24.40
N ALA A 121 -16.23 -0.63 -23.36
CA ALA A 121 -14.87 -0.13 -23.44
C ALA A 121 -14.03 -0.97 -24.41
N GLY A 122 -14.16 -2.31 -24.36
CA GLY A 122 -13.49 -3.21 -25.29
C GLY A 122 -13.86 -2.96 -26.76
N ARG A 123 -15.16 -2.76 -27.06
CA ARG A 123 -15.59 -2.37 -28.41
C ARG A 123 -15.02 -1.02 -28.83
N GLN A 124 -15.08 -0.03 -27.94
CA GLN A 124 -14.56 1.31 -28.23
C GLN A 124 -13.05 1.30 -28.49
N VAL A 125 -12.28 0.50 -27.74
CA VAL A 125 -10.82 0.37 -27.92
C VAL A 125 -10.48 -0.39 -29.20
N ALA A 126 -11.30 -1.35 -29.63
CA ALA A 126 -11.11 -2.09 -30.87
C ALA A 126 -11.57 -1.32 -32.13
N GLU A 127 -12.55 -0.43 -31.99
CA GLU A 127 -13.08 0.38 -33.08
C GLU A 127 -12.12 1.52 -33.46
N ALA A 128 -11.47 1.39 -34.62
CA ALA A 128 -10.61 2.42 -35.22
C ALA A 128 -11.43 3.66 -35.60
N GLY A 129 -11.65 4.57 -34.64
CA GLY A 129 -12.39 5.82 -34.83
C GLY A 129 -13.29 6.23 -33.67
N SER A 130 -13.33 5.46 -32.58
CA SER A 130 -14.05 5.90 -31.39
C SER A 130 -13.34 7.12 -30.76
N PRO A 131 -14.09 8.16 -30.33
CA PRO A 131 -13.48 9.34 -29.74
C PRO A 131 -12.88 9.00 -28.37
N GLU A 132 -11.64 9.44 -28.13
CA GLU A 132 -10.89 9.21 -26.89
C GLU A 132 -11.71 9.52 -25.62
N CYS A 133 -12.45 10.63 -25.63
CA CYS A 133 -13.28 11.05 -24.50
C CYS A 133 -14.33 9.99 -24.13
N SER A 134 -14.85 9.25 -25.11
CA SER A 134 -15.86 8.20 -24.87
C SER A 134 -15.23 6.97 -24.23
N ILE A 135 -14.05 6.54 -24.70
CA ILE A 135 -13.28 5.47 -24.05
C ILE A 135 -12.94 5.87 -22.61
N LEU A 136 -12.36 7.06 -22.43
CA LEU A 136 -11.94 7.55 -21.12
C LEU A 136 -13.11 7.67 -20.17
N SER A 137 -14.26 8.18 -20.61
CA SER A 137 -15.45 8.28 -19.75
C SER A 137 -15.88 6.92 -19.20
N THR A 138 -15.90 5.88 -20.04
CA THR A 138 -16.25 4.51 -19.64
C THR A 138 -15.21 3.95 -18.67
N VAL A 139 -13.93 4.20 -18.94
CA VAL A 139 -12.80 3.72 -18.14
C VAL A 139 -12.74 4.39 -16.77
N HIS A 140 -13.08 5.68 -16.66
CA HIS A 140 -13.13 6.37 -15.36
C HIS A 140 -14.22 5.78 -14.46
N VAL A 141 -15.40 5.47 -15.02
CA VAL A 141 -16.48 4.78 -14.28
C VAL A 141 -16.03 3.39 -13.86
N LEU A 142 -15.39 2.64 -14.76
CA LEU A 142 -14.81 1.34 -14.42
C LEU A 142 -13.73 1.45 -13.34
N GLY A 143 -12.89 2.48 -13.33
CA GLY A 143 -11.92 2.76 -12.28
C GLY A 143 -12.57 3.03 -10.93
N ALA A 144 -13.68 3.76 -10.90
CA ALA A 144 -14.47 3.96 -9.67
C ALA A 144 -15.05 2.63 -9.16
N TYR A 145 -15.60 1.79 -10.03
CA TYR A 145 -16.10 0.46 -9.66
C TYR A 145 -14.99 -0.51 -9.25
N ALA A 146 -13.80 -0.39 -9.83
CA ALA A 146 -12.63 -1.18 -9.47
C ALA A 146 -12.17 -0.93 -8.04
N SER A 147 -12.43 0.25 -7.47
CA SER A 147 -12.15 0.55 -6.05
C SER A 147 -13.07 -0.19 -5.06
N ILE A 148 -14.08 -0.92 -5.56
CA ILE A 148 -14.99 -1.72 -4.77
C ILE A 148 -14.54 -3.19 -4.84
N GLY A 149 -13.85 -3.66 -3.81
CA GLY A 149 -13.32 -5.03 -3.77
C GLY A 149 -14.35 -6.14 -4.05
N SER A 150 -15.62 -5.96 -3.65
CA SER A 150 -16.71 -6.92 -3.93
C SER A 150 -17.04 -7.11 -5.42
N LEU A 151 -16.60 -6.19 -6.29
CA LEU A 151 -16.77 -6.25 -7.73
C LEU A 151 -15.57 -6.89 -8.46
N ALA A 152 -14.44 -7.11 -7.79
CA ALA A 152 -13.22 -7.62 -8.42
C ALA A 152 -13.44 -8.92 -9.23
N GLY A 153 -14.28 -9.83 -8.71
CA GLY A 153 -14.68 -11.04 -9.42
C GLY A 153 -15.43 -10.76 -10.74
N ALA A 154 -16.32 -9.77 -10.76
CA ALA A 154 -17.07 -9.40 -11.97
C ALA A 154 -16.17 -8.78 -13.05
N PHE A 155 -15.12 -8.05 -12.66
CA PHE A 155 -14.11 -7.56 -13.61
C PHE A 155 -13.34 -8.70 -14.28
N ARG A 156 -12.94 -9.72 -13.51
CA ARG A 156 -12.27 -10.90 -14.07
C ARG A 156 -13.19 -11.66 -15.04
N GLU A 157 -14.44 -11.93 -14.62
CA GLU A 157 -15.44 -12.59 -15.48
C GLU A 157 -15.76 -11.81 -16.76
N ALA A 158 -15.70 -10.49 -16.70
CA ALA A 158 -16.02 -9.61 -17.82
C ALA A 158 -14.90 -9.49 -18.87
N GLY A 159 -13.70 -10.01 -18.59
CA GLY A 159 -12.53 -9.84 -19.45
C GLY A 159 -11.86 -8.47 -19.31
N ALA A 160 -11.81 -7.94 -18.08
CA ALA A 160 -11.16 -6.64 -17.82
C ALA A 160 -9.64 -6.70 -18.02
N LEU A 161 -9.03 -7.88 -17.91
CA LEU A 161 -7.60 -8.09 -18.10
C LEU A 161 -7.20 -7.87 -19.56
N GLU A 162 -7.95 -8.46 -20.48
CA GLU A 162 -7.76 -8.31 -21.92
C GLU A 162 -7.99 -6.86 -22.35
N LEU A 163 -9.01 -6.20 -21.77
CA LEU A 163 -9.25 -4.77 -21.98
C LEU A 163 -8.04 -3.93 -21.52
N LEU A 164 -7.51 -4.20 -20.33
CA LEU A 164 -6.35 -3.50 -19.79
C LEU A 164 -5.11 -3.68 -20.66
N THR A 165 -4.82 -4.92 -21.06
CA THR A 165 -3.70 -5.21 -21.95
C THR A 165 -3.83 -4.49 -23.29
N ALA A 166 -5.03 -4.47 -23.89
CA ALA A 166 -5.29 -3.73 -25.13
C ALA A 166 -5.12 -2.22 -24.95
N MET A 167 -5.62 -1.66 -23.84
CA MET A 167 -5.54 -0.23 -23.57
C MET A 167 -4.13 0.25 -23.22
N LEU A 168 -3.34 -0.56 -22.52
CA LEU A 168 -1.94 -0.26 -22.20
C LEU A 168 -1.07 -0.20 -23.46
N CYS A 169 -1.44 -0.93 -24.51
CA CYS A 169 -0.79 -0.90 -25.82
C CYS A 169 -1.46 0.09 -26.81
N HIS A 170 -2.42 0.90 -26.38
CA HIS A 170 -3.13 1.84 -27.25
C HIS A 170 -2.22 3.00 -27.69
N ARG A 171 -2.40 3.57 -28.90
CA ARG A 171 -1.57 4.68 -29.42
C ARG A 171 -1.69 5.97 -28.61
N GLU A 172 -2.87 6.23 -28.07
CA GLU A 172 -3.16 7.44 -27.28
C GLU A 172 -2.70 7.34 -25.83
N ARG A 173 -1.86 8.30 -25.41
CA ARG A 173 -1.27 8.35 -24.06
C ARG A 173 -2.33 8.44 -22.94
N ARG A 174 -3.43 9.14 -23.19
CA ARG A 174 -4.49 9.32 -22.19
C ARG A 174 -5.20 7.99 -21.89
N ILE A 175 -5.45 7.18 -22.91
CA ILE A 175 -6.09 5.86 -22.77
C ILE A 175 -5.16 4.92 -21.98
N ARG A 176 -3.85 4.94 -22.27
CA ARG A 176 -2.86 4.20 -21.50
C ARG A 176 -2.82 4.61 -20.02
N ARG A 177 -2.85 5.92 -19.74
CA ARG A 177 -2.90 6.44 -18.36
C ARG A 177 -4.16 5.98 -17.62
N GLY A 178 -5.33 6.08 -18.26
CA GLY A 178 -6.58 5.58 -17.68
C GLY A 178 -6.56 4.07 -17.41
N ALA A 179 -5.90 3.29 -18.28
CA ALA A 179 -5.67 1.87 -18.04
C ALA A 179 -4.83 1.63 -16.78
N GLY A 180 -3.74 2.39 -16.61
CA GLY A 180 -2.89 2.31 -15.42
C GLY A 180 -3.63 2.66 -14.13
N GLU A 181 -4.48 3.69 -14.15
CA GLU A 181 -5.31 4.06 -13.00
C GLU A 181 -6.33 2.98 -12.63
N MET A 182 -7.02 2.40 -13.64
CA MET A 182 -7.95 1.30 -13.42
C MET A 182 -7.24 0.02 -12.92
N LEU A 183 -6.06 -0.28 -13.48
CA LEU A 183 -5.24 -1.41 -13.04
C LEU A 183 -4.77 -1.23 -11.59
N ARG A 184 -4.41 -0.01 -11.18
CA ARG A 184 -4.11 0.34 -9.78
C ARG A 184 -5.28 0.05 -8.86
N ALA A 185 -6.49 0.49 -9.24
CA ALA A 185 -7.69 0.25 -8.43
C ALA A 185 -8.02 -1.24 -8.30
N LEU A 186 -7.94 -2.02 -9.39
CA LEU A 186 -8.20 -3.47 -9.36
C LEU A 186 -7.15 -4.23 -8.56
N GLY A 187 -5.89 -3.88 -8.77
CA GLY A 187 -4.75 -4.51 -8.14
C GLY A 187 -4.65 -4.30 -6.63
N ALA A 188 -5.27 -3.24 -6.10
CA ALA A 188 -5.40 -3.03 -4.66
C ALA A 188 -6.26 -4.10 -3.97
N HIS A 189 -7.08 -4.83 -4.73
CA HIS A 189 -7.97 -5.88 -4.22
C HIS A 189 -7.61 -7.29 -4.70
N ASP A 190 -6.83 -7.41 -5.78
CA ASP A 190 -6.39 -8.69 -6.33
C ASP A 190 -4.97 -8.57 -6.91
N ALA A 191 -3.99 -9.02 -6.12
CA ALA A 191 -2.58 -9.02 -6.51
C ALA A 191 -2.30 -9.91 -7.75
N GLY A 192 -3.17 -10.87 -8.07
CA GLY A 192 -3.02 -11.74 -9.24
C GLY A 192 -3.27 -11.03 -10.57
N ILE A 193 -4.08 -9.96 -10.57
CA ILE A 193 -4.38 -9.16 -11.77
C ILE A 193 -3.09 -8.58 -12.38
N TRP A 194 -2.18 -8.11 -11.53
CA TRP A 194 -0.90 -7.55 -11.97
C TRP A 194 0.01 -8.58 -12.62
N ALA A 195 0.21 -9.72 -11.95
CA ALA A 195 1.04 -10.80 -12.47
C ALA A 195 0.54 -11.27 -13.83
N HIS A 196 -0.79 -11.37 -13.98
CA HIS A 196 -1.40 -11.76 -15.24
C HIS A 196 -1.20 -10.73 -16.35
N VAL A 197 -1.41 -9.43 -16.07
CA VAL A 197 -1.20 -8.37 -17.07
C VAL A 197 0.27 -8.28 -17.48
N LEU A 198 1.21 -8.33 -16.54
CA LEU A 198 2.65 -8.30 -16.83
C LEU A 198 3.09 -9.52 -17.64
N LEU A 199 2.63 -10.71 -17.27
CA LEU A 199 2.90 -11.92 -18.03
C LEU A 199 2.33 -11.82 -19.46
N SER A 200 1.08 -11.35 -19.60
CA SER A 200 0.44 -11.17 -20.90
C SER A 200 1.18 -10.16 -21.76
N LEU A 201 1.64 -9.04 -21.19
CA LEU A 201 2.45 -8.03 -21.88
C LEU A 201 3.83 -8.60 -22.28
N SER A 202 4.48 -9.38 -21.42
CA SER A 202 5.78 -9.99 -21.73
C SER A 202 5.74 -11.00 -22.88
N GLN A 203 4.58 -11.64 -23.08
CA GLN A 203 4.36 -12.60 -24.16
C GLN A 203 3.98 -11.93 -25.49
N GLN A 204 3.73 -10.62 -25.50
CA GLN A 204 3.45 -9.90 -26.74
C GLN A 204 4.73 -9.66 -27.54
N ASP A 205 4.76 -10.19 -28.76
CA ASP A 205 5.84 -9.96 -29.70
C ASP A 205 6.00 -8.47 -29.99
N GLY A 206 7.21 -7.94 -29.76
CA GLY A 206 7.53 -6.56 -30.08
C GLY A 206 6.91 -5.52 -29.14
N ILE A 207 6.59 -5.86 -27.90
CA ILE A 207 6.15 -4.89 -26.88
C ILE A 207 7.07 -3.64 -26.80
N GLU A 208 8.38 -3.85 -26.99
CA GLU A 208 9.38 -2.77 -27.03
C GLU A 208 9.24 -1.83 -28.22
N GLN A 209 8.59 -2.25 -29.31
CA GLN A 209 8.36 -1.40 -30.48
C GLN A 209 7.05 -0.61 -30.39
N HIS A 210 6.10 -1.07 -29.56
CA HIS A 210 4.74 -0.53 -29.46
C HIS A 210 4.54 0.32 -28.19
N MET A 211 5.37 0.11 -27.17
CA MET A 211 5.36 0.89 -25.94
C MET A 211 6.34 2.07 -26.02
N ASP A 212 5.84 3.29 -25.94
CA ASP A 212 6.67 4.49 -25.80
C ASP A 212 7.33 4.57 -24.42
N PHE A 213 8.32 5.47 -24.29
CA PHE A 213 9.07 5.65 -23.04
C PHE A 213 8.15 5.93 -21.84
N ASP A 214 7.14 6.78 -22.02
CA ASP A 214 6.16 7.12 -20.99
C ASP A 214 5.36 5.90 -20.48
N SER A 215 5.01 4.96 -21.37
CA SER A 215 4.29 3.73 -20.98
C SER A 215 5.16 2.80 -20.18
N ARG A 216 6.45 2.69 -20.55
CA ARG A 216 7.43 1.91 -19.79
C ARG A 216 7.64 2.52 -18.41
N CYS A 217 7.76 3.85 -18.32
CA CYS A 217 7.85 4.55 -17.03
C CYS A 217 6.60 4.32 -16.17
N THR A 218 5.40 4.38 -16.76
CA THR A 218 4.15 4.15 -16.03
C THR A 218 4.06 2.70 -15.51
N LEU A 219 4.41 1.70 -16.33
CA LEU A 219 4.45 0.31 -15.88
C LEU A 219 5.51 0.08 -14.78
N LEU A 220 6.67 0.71 -14.90
CA LEU A 220 7.74 0.63 -13.90
C LEU A 220 7.34 1.30 -12.58
N GLU A 221 6.67 2.45 -12.64
CA GLU A 221 6.14 3.15 -11.47
C GLU A 221 5.09 2.29 -10.77
N LEU A 222 4.14 1.73 -11.53
CA LEU A 222 3.14 0.80 -11.01
C LEU A 222 3.80 -0.44 -10.38
N PHE A 223 4.81 -1.03 -11.04
CA PHE A 223 5.55 -2.18 -10.50
C PHE A 223 6.34 -1.85 -9.21
N ALA A 224 7.00 -0.68 -9.17
CA ALA A 224 7.74 -0.23 -7.99
C ALA A 224 6.81 0.06 -6.81
N GLU A 225 5.66 0.68 -7.05
CA GLU A 225 4.63 0.94 -6.04
C GLU A 225 4.10 -0.37 -5.44
N ILE A 226 3.94 -1.42 -6.25
CA ILE A 226 3.50 -2.75 -5.80
C ILE A 226 4.59 -3.48 -5.04
N THR A 227 5.83 -3.53 -5.54
CA THR A 227 6.93 -4.19 -4.79
C THR A 227 7.29 -3.45 -3.50
N SER A 228 6.90 -2.17 -3.39
CA SER A 228 6.99 -1.40 -2.16
C SER A 228 5.78 -1.55 -1.21
N SER A 229 4.62 -2.02 -1.69
CA SER A 229 3.36 -2.12 -0.91
C SER A 229 2.95 -3.56 -0.61
N ALA A 230 3.26 -4.50 -1.51
CA ALA A 230 3.45 -5.89 -1.19
C ALA A 230 4.79 -5.98 -0.44
N GLU A 231 4.75 -6.07 0.88
CA GLU A 231 5.76 -6.93 1.51
C GLU A 231 5.62 -8.27 0.79
N PRO A 232 6.61 -8.72 0.01
CA PRO A 232 6.60 -10.11 -0.39
C PRO A 232 6.68 -10.84 0.95
N CYS A 233 5.64 -11.60 1.31
CA CYS A 233 5.83 -12.74 2.20
C CYS A 233 6.68 -13.77 1.43
N MET A 234 7.90 -13.38 1.08
CA MET A 234 9.00 -14.27 0.77
C MET A 234 9.67 -14.48 2.12
N SER A 235 9.06 -15.32 2.95
CA SER A 235 9.81 -15.99 4.00
C SER A 235 10.91 -16.76 3.29
N PHE A 236 12.11 -16.20 3.23
CA PHE A 236 13.31 -16.86 2.72
C PHE A 236 13.82 -17.84 3.79
N GLU A 237 12.94 -18.72 4.25
CA GLU A 237 13.27 -19.75 5.22
C GLU A 237 13.47 -21.05 4.43
N GLY A 238 14.70 -21.25 3.93
CA GLY A 238 15.10 -22.55 3.39
C GLY A 238 16.03 -22.59 2.18
N ILE A 239 16.39 -21.46 1.55
CA ILE A 239 17.41 -21.50 0.47
C ILE A 239 18.78 -21.25 1.09
N HIS A 240 19.47 -22.34 1.43
CA HIS A 240 20.90 -22.31 1.75
C HIS A 240 21.68 -21.86 0.51
N LEU A 241 22.16 -20.63 0.51
CA LEU A 241 23.18 -20.17 -0.43
C LEU A 241 24.48 -20.97 -0.21
N PRO A 242 25.13 -21.50 -1.26
CA PRO A 242 26.44 -22.10 -1.11
C PRO A 242 27.45 -21.00 -0.73
N GLN A 243 28.07 -21.16 0.44
CA GLN A 243 29.20 -20.32 0.84
C GLN A 243 30.38 -20.57 -0.11
N VAL A 244 30.97 -19.49 -0.63
CA VAL A 244 32.29 -19.47 -1.27
C VAL A 244 33.29 -18.99 -0.24
#